data_AF-A0A9W8YVJ8-F1
#
_entry.id   AF-A0A9W8YVJ8-F1
#
_cell.length_a   1.000
_cell.length_b   1.000
_cell.length_c   1.000
_cell.angle_alpha   90.00
_cell.angle_beta   90.00
_cell.angle_gamma   90.00
#
_symmetry.space_group_name_H-M   'P 1'
#
loop_
_entity.id
_entity.type
_entity.pdbx_description
1 polymer ?
#
loop_
_entity_poly.entity_id
_entity_poly.type
_entity_poly.pdbx_seq_one_letter_code
_entity_poly.pdbx_strand_id
1 'polypeptide(L)'
;MPSCLVLETVRPFDLRLGYDKQVVAGREWGSMIMSPMALKSPSSVQAIYLANVFVHPAEDNDELHYSGFELTSLAIMQRFSESGSAYRQVQSTRPTTLGSASHDSPVGMLAWMADQLLDWADAYPWTMDEVITWTTVLHYFLGPVTDFVMYREDLLVFVSGQTPPGGSQDAM
;
A
#
# COMPACT_ATOMS: atom_id res chain seq x y z
N MET A 1 10.92 -6.34 2.17
CA MET A 1 11.08 -6.62 3.63
C MET A 1 10.47 -5.59 4.64
N PRO A 2 9.83 -4.44 4.29
CA PRO A 2 9.17 -3.53 5.24
C PRO A 2 7.78 -3.99 5.68
N SER A 3 7.07 -4.79 4.88
CA SER A 3 5.83 -5.40 5.37
C SER A 3 6.13 -6.24 6.61
N CYS A 4 7.24 -6.98 6.63
CA CYS A 4 7.72 -7.67 7.84
C CYS A 4 8.16 -6.71 8.94
N LEU A 5 8.90 -5.63 8.62
CA LEU A 5 9.37 -4.66 9.63
C LEU A 5 8.21 -3.90 10.31
N VAL A 6 7.20 -3.49 9.54
CA VAL A 6 6.01 -2.83 10.07
C VAL A 6 5.23 -3.80 10.96
N LEU A 7 5.07 -5.05 10.53
CA LEU A 7 4.45 -6.10 11.36
C LEU A 7 5.18 -6.33 12.68
N GLU A 8 6.51 -6.36 12.63
CA GLU A 8 7.39 -6.50 13.80
C GLU A 8 7.31 -5.30 14.74
N THR A 9 6.77 -4.16 14.29
CA THR A 9 6.60 -2.96 15.11
C THR A 9 5.17 -2.84 15.68
N VAL A 10 4.14 -3.16 14.88
CA VAL A 10 2.73 -3.01 15.28
C VAL A 10 2.40 -3.92 16.46
N ARG A 11 2.79 -5.20 16.43
CA ARG A 11 2.42 -6.12 17.52
C ARG A 11 3.03 -5.74 18.88
N PRO A 12 4.33 -5.41 18.99
CA PRO A 12 4.89 -4.92 20.25
C PRO A 12 4.24 -3.62 20.74
N PHE A 13 3.82 -2.75 19.82
CA PHE A 13 3.10 -1.52 20.18
C PHE A 13 1.75 -1.84 20.83
N ASP A 14 0.94 -2.72 20.21
CA ASP A 14 -0.37 -3.11 20.76
C ASP A 14 -0.25 -3.75 22.14
N LEU A 15 0.77 -4.59 22.35
CA LEU A 15 1.05 -5.21 23.65
C LEU A 15 1.44 -4.17 24.71
N ARG A 16 2.20 -3.13 24.35
CA ARG A 16 2.52 -2.02 25.27
C ARG A 16 1.29 -1.20 25.65
N LEU A 17 0.27 -1.16 24.78
CA LEU A 17 -1.03 -0.56 25.08
C LEU A 17 -1.96 -1.50 25.86
N GLY A 18 -1.58 -2.76 26.08
CA GLY A 18 -2.38 -3.76 26.80
C GLY A 18 -3.41 -4.48 25.93
N TYR A 19 -3.30 -4.43 24.61
CA TYR A 19 -4.22 -5.12 23.69
C TYR A 19 -3.71 -6.52 23.36
N ASP A 20 -4.17 -7.51 24.11
CA ASP A 20 -3.88 -8.93 23.84
C ASP A 20 -4.59 -9.43 22.58
N LYS A 21 -5.80 -8.92 22.33
CA LYS A 21 -6.66 -9.23 21.19
C LYS A 21 -7.08 -7.97 20.46
N GLN A 22 -7.16 -8.05 19.14
CA GLN A 22 -7.49 -6.90 18.30
C GLN A 22 -8.31 -7.26 17.05
N VAL A 23 -9.01 -6.26 16.53
CA VAL A 23 -9.60 -6.27 15.19
C VAL A 23 -8.82 -5.27 14.37
N VAL A 24 -8.36 -5.68 13.19
CA VAL A 24 -7.54 -4.83 12.33
C VAL A 24 -8.33 -4.42 11.09
N ALA A 25 -8.22 -3.16 10.69
CA ALA A 25 -8.85 -2.61 9.51
C ALA A 25 -7.80 -1.95 8.63
N GLY A 26 -7.81 -2.27 7.33
CA GLY A 26 -6.82 -1.79 6.37
C GLY A 26 -7.46 -1.31 5.08
N ARG A 27 -6.83 -0.29 4.48
CA ARG A 27 -7.01 0.11 3.08
C ARG A 27 -5.62 0.33 2.47
N GLU A 28 -5.49 0.14 1.16
CA GLU A 28 -4.25 0.31 0.39
C GLU A 28 -3.12 -0.52 1.04
N TRP A 29 -1.97 0.06 1.37
CA TRP A 29 -0.88 -0.57 2.13
C TRP A 29 -1.34 -1.25 3.41
N GLY A 30 -2.32 -0.67 4.11
CA GLY A 30 -2.90 -1.26 5.31
C GLY A 30 -3.47 -2.66 5.03
N SER A 31 -4.12 -2.88 3.89
CA SER A 31 -4.62 -4.20 3.53
C SER A 31 -3.50 -5.20 3.27
N MET A 32 -2.41 -4.74 2.65
CA MET A 32 -1.22 -5.55 2.35
C MET A 32 -0.41 -5.90 3.61
N ILE A 33 -0.46 -5.07 4.64
CA ILE A 33 0.22 -5.30 5.92
C ILE A 33 -0.65 -6.16 6.84
N MET A 34 -1.94 -5.84 6.98
CA MET A 34 -2.82 -6.51 7.95
C MET A 34 -3.08 -7.98 7.61
N SER A 35 -3.05 -8.35 6.31
CA SER A 35 -3.29 -9.73 5.89
C SER A 35 -2.19 -10.70 6.38
N PRO A 36 -0.89 -10.45 6.14
CA PRO A 36 0.18 -11.20 6.79
C PRO A 36 0.19 -11.07 8.32
N MET A 37 -0.26 -9.95 8.90
CA MET A 37 -0.37 -9.79 10.36
C MET A 37 -1.30 -10.83 10.97
N ALA A 38 -2.49 -10.96 10.39
CA ALA A 38 -3.49 -11.92 10.84
C ALA A 38 -2.97 -13.36 10.72
N LEU A 39 -2.23 -13.67 9.65
CA LEU A 39 -1.61 -14.98 9.45
C LEU A 39 -0.48 -15.28 10.45
N LYS A 40 0.33 -14.27 10.80
CA LYS A 40 1.44 -14.42 11.78
C LYS A 40 0.98 -14.44 13.23
N SER A 41 -0.18 -13.86 13.56
CA SER A 41 -0.67 -13.76 14.94
C SER A 41 -2.17 -14.10 15.06
N PRO A 42 -2.58 -15.32 14.63
CA PRO A 42 -3.99 -15.70 14.55
C PRO A 42 -4.69 -15.78 15.91
N SER A 43 -3.93 -16.01 17.00
CA SER A 43 -4.48 -16.01 18.36
C SER A 43 -4.81 -14.60 18.87
N SER A 44 -4.18 -13.56 18.30
CA SER A 44 -4.31 -12.17 18.73
C SER A 44 -5.25 -11.38 17.82
N VAL A 45 -5.23 -11.62 16.51
CA VAL A 45 -6.13 -10.95 15.55
C VAL A 45 -7.45 -11.70 15.46
N GLN A 46 -8.52 -11.13 16.01
CA GLN A 46 -9.84 -11.76 16.08
C GLN A 46 -10.66 -11.57 14.78
N ALA A 47 -10.42 -10.48 14.07
CA ALA A 47 -11.06 -10.20 12.78
C ALA A 47 -10.21 -9.23 11.96
N ILE A 48 -10.40 -9.29 10.63
CA ILE A 48 -9.79 -8.39 9.66
C ILE A 48 -10.86 -7.76 8.78
N TYR A 49 -10.77 -6.45 8.59
CA TYR A 49 -11.55 -5.72 7.60
C TYR A 49 -10.61 -5.15 6.54
N LEU A 50 -10.80 -5.55 5.28
CA LEU A 50 -10.02 -5.07 4.15
C LEU A 50 -10.92 -4.25 3.23
N ALA A 51 -10.58 -2.99 3.04
CA ALA A 51 -11.34 -2.09 2.17
C ALA A 51 -10.94 -2.22 0.68
N ASN A 52 -9.85 -2.93 0.40
CA ASN A 52 -9.38 -3.31 -0.93
C ASN A 52 -8.67 -4.66 -0.85
N VAL A 53 -8.88 -5.50 -1.85
CA VAL A 53 -8.18 -6.77 -2.02
C VAL A 53 -7.66 -6.82 -3.44
N PHE A 54 -6.37 -7.10 -3.59
CA PHE A 54 -5.76 -7.29 -4.90
C PHE A 54 -5.90 -8.75 -5.29
N VAL A 55 -6.79 -9.04 -6.25
CA VAL A 55 -7.05 -10.39 -6.76
C VAL A 55 -6.77 -10.39 -8.25
N HIS A 56 -5.89 -11.29 -8.70
CA HIS A 56 -5.71 -11.55 -10.12
C HIS A 56 -6.72 -12.62 -10.57
N PRO A 57 -7.30 -12.49 -11.78
CA PRO A 57 -8.12 -13.57 -12.34
C PRO A 57 -7.29 -14.85 -12.39
N ALA A 58 -7.92 -16.00 -12.13
CA ALA A 58 -7.22 -17.28 -12.25
C ALA A 58 -6.78 -17.48 -13.71
N GLU A 59 -5.54 -17.90 -13.90
CA GLU A 59 -5.06 -18.31 -15.22
C GLU A 59 -5.78 -19.61 -15.62
N ASP A 60 -6.24 -19.66 -16.88
CA ASP A 60 -6.82 -20.85 -17.53
C ASP A 60 -7.93 -21.55 -16.74
N ASN A 61 -9.06 -20.88 -16.53
CA ASN A 61 -10.27 -21.52 -16.03
C ASN A 61 -11.52 -21.13 -16.84
N ASP A 62 -11.86 -21.96 -17.81
CA ASP A 62 -13.06 -21.83 -18.66
C ASP A 62 -14.39 -21.91 -17.88
N GLU A 63 -14.36 -22.33 -16.61
CA GLU A 63 -15.52 -22.38 -15.72
C GLU A 63 -15.77 -21.05 -14.99
N LEU A 64 -14.86 -20.07 -15.10
CA LEU A 64 -15.05 -18.75 -14.49
C LEU A 64 -15.99 -17.89 -15.33
N HIS A 65 -17.21 -17.75 -14.84
CA HIS A 65 -18.20 -16.83 -15.40
C HIS A 65 -18.23 -15.53 -14.60
N TYR A 66 -17.71 -14.46 -15.20
CA TYR A 66 -17.75 -13.12 -14.61
C TYR A 66 -19.11 -12.46 -14.85
N SER A 67 -19.67 -11.89 -13.79
CA SER A 67 -20.79 -10.96 -13.85
C SER A 67 -20.40 -9.66 -14.57
N GLY A 68 -21.38 -8.87 -15.00
CA GLY A 68 -21.11 -7.55 -15.59
C GLY A 68 -20.34 -6.60 -14.66
N PHE A 69 -20.56 -6.72 -13.35
CA PHE A 69 -19.82 -5.97 -12.34
C PHE A 69 -18.34 -6.37 -12.28
N GLU A 70 -18.05 -7.67 -12.32
CA GLU A 70 -16.67 -8.18 -12.32
C GLU A 70 -15.94 -7.82 -13.61
N LEU A 71 -16.60 -7.92 -14.77
CA LEU A 71 -16.03 -7.46 -16.05
C LEU A 71 -15.68 -5.97 -16.03
N THR A 72 -16.55 -5.14 -15.44
CA THR A 72 -16.28 -3.70 -15.26
C THR A 72 -15.07 -3.49 -14.34
N SER A 73 -14.98 -4.26 -13.26
CA SER A 73 -13.86 -4.18 -12.31
C SER A 73 -12.53 -4.59 -12.95
N LEU A 74 -12.53 -5.64 -13.77
CA LEU A 74 -11.36 -6.08 -14.54
C LEU A 74 -10.92 -5.00 -15.55
N ALA A 75 -11.86 -4.34 -16.22
CA ALA A 75 -11.55 -3.24 -17.13
C ALA A 75 -10.91 -2.04 -16.40
N ILE A 76 -11.38 -1.71 -15.19
CA ILE A 76 -10.77 -0.68 -14.34
C ILE A 76 -9.35 -1.08 -13.94
N MET A 77 -9.13 -2.33 -13.54
CA MET A 77 -7.81 -2.85 -13.20
C MET A 77 -6.85 -2.80 -14.39
N GLN A 78 -7.32 -3.16 -15.59
CA GLN A 78 -6.53 -3.09 -16.81
C GLN A 78 -6.12 -1.64 -17.13
N ARG A 79 -7.06 -0.70 -17.09
CA ARG A 79 -6.77 0.74 -17.30
C ARG A 79 -5.74 1.25 -16.30
N PHE A 80 -5.88 0.87 -15.03
CA PHE A 80 -4.93 1.22 -13.99
C PHE A 80 -3.53 0.66 -14.28
N SER A 81 -3.42 -0.60 -14.72
CA SER A 81 -2.15 -1.21 -15.10
C SER A 81 -1.48 -0.45 -16.24
N GLU A 82 -2.24 -0.12 -17.30
CA GLU A 82 -1.74 0.53 -18.51
C GLU A 82 -1.34 1.99 -18.31
N SER A 83 -2.10 2.75 -17.50
CA SER A 83 -1.96 4.21 -17.43
C SER A 83 -1.88 4.79 -16.01
N GLY A 84 -2.45 4.13 -15.01
CA GLY A 84 -2.48 4.63 -13.62
C GLY A 84 -1.30 4.17 -12.75
N SER A 85 -0.46 3.25 -13.23
CA SER A 85 0.58 2.59 -12.43
C SER A 85 1.96 3.26 -12.49
N ALA A 86 2.13 4.32 -13.29
CA ALA A 86 3.45 4.94 -13.53
C ALA A 86 4.10 5.48 -12.24
N TYR A 87 3.30 6.09 -11.34
CA TYR A 87 3.78 6.57 -10.05
C TYR A 87 4.47 5.46 -9.25
N ARG A 88 3.88 4.26 -9.22
CA ARG A 88 4.40 3.07 -8.52
C ARG A 88 5.69 2.60 -9.14
N GLN A 89 5.81 2.61 -10.48
CA GLN A 89 7.04 2.22 -11.17
C GLN A 89 8.22 3.14 -10.82
N VAL A 90 8.00 4.45 -10.78
CA VAL A 90 9.06 5.41 -10.43
C VAL A 90 9.42 5.31 -8.95
N GLN A 91 8.43 5.29 -8.07
CA GLN A 91 8.64 5.18 -6.61
C GLN A 91 9.35 3.88 -6.24
N SER A 92 9.06 2.78 -6.93
CA SER A 92 9.68 1.50 -6.63
C SER A 92 11.12 1.38 -7.15
N THR A 93 11.45 2.00 -8.29
CA THR A 93 12.78 1.88 -8.88
C THR A 93 13.75 2.97 -8.41
N ARG A 94 13.26 4.20 -8.20
CA ARG A 94 14.05 5.41 -7.89
C ARG A 94 13.44 6.27 -6.75
N PRO A 95 13.05 5.68 -5.60
CA PRO A 95 12.40 6.39 -4.50
C PRO A 95 13.21 7.57 -3.97
N THR A 96 14.50 7.40 -3.69
CA THR A 96 15.35 8.47 -3.15
C THR A 96 15.51 9.63 -4.13
N THR A 97 15.67 9.33 -5.43
CA THR A 97 15.80 10.36 -6.46
C THR A 97 14.51 11.17 -6.58
N LEU A 98 13.37 10.48 -6.68
CA LEU A 98 12.06 11.14 -6.75
C LEU A 98 11.74 11.92 -5.46
N GLY A 99 12.02 11.35 -4.29
CA GLY A 99 11.78 11.98 -3.00
C GLY A 99 12.58 13.27 -2.82
N SER A 100 13.88 13.25 -3.14
CA SER A 100 14.70 14.46 -3.11
C SER A 100 14.23 15.51 -4.12
N ALA A 101 13.90 15.10 -5.36
CA ALA A 101 13.42 16.02 -6.39
C ALA A 101 12.07 16.66 -6.03
N SER A 102 11.16 15.88 -5.45
CA SER A 102 9.83 16.36 -5.02
C SER A 102 9.94 17.28 -3.81
N HIS A 103 10.89 17.04 -2.91
CA HIS A 103 11.08 17.89 -1.73
C HIS A 103 11.76 19.23 -2.05
N ASP A 104 12.57 19.30 -3.10
CA ASP A 104 13.19 20.55 -3.56
C ASP A 104 12.15 21.58 -4.04
N SER A 105 10.97 21.13 -4.48
CA SER A 105 9.89 22.00 -4.96
C SER A 105 8.53 21.65 -4.35
N PRO A 106 7.96 22.51 -3.48
CA PRO A 106 6.63 22.27 -2.91
C PRO A 106 5.53 22.22 -3.98
N VAL A 107 5.71 22.93 -5.10
CA VAL A 107 4.79 22.87 -6.26
C VAL A 107 4.93 21.53 -6.98
N GLY A 108 6.14 20.99 -7.09
CA GLY A 108 6.37 19.65 -7.65
C GLY A 108 5.72 18.55 -6.82
N MET A 109 5.91 18.61 -5.49
CA MET A 109 5.23 17.70 -4.57
C MET A 109 3.70 17.83 -4.66
N LEU A 110 3.18 19.06 -4.72
CA LEU A 110 1.75 19.31 -4.86
C LEU A 110 1.19 18.72 -6.15
N ALA A 111 1.87 18.91 -7.29
CA ALA A 111 1.45 18.31 -8.55
C ALA A 111 1.44 16.78 -8.48
N TRP A 112 2.46 16.18 -7.88
CA TRP A 112 2.57 14.72 -7.72
C TRP A 112 1.45 14.14 -6.84
N MET A 113 1.10 14.81 -5.75
CA MET A 113 0.03 14.37 -4.85
C MET A 113 -1.36 14.65 -5.41
N ALA A 114 -1.57 15.81 -6.03
CA ALA A 114 -2.85 16.21 -6.59
C ALA A 114 -3.31 15.28 -7.71
N ASP A 115 -2.39 14.78 -8.53
CA ASP A 115 -2.69 13.80 -9.59
C ASP A 115 -3.48 12.61 -9.05
N GLN A 116 -3.02 12.03 -7.94
CA GLN A 116 -3.65 10.86 -7.33
C GLN A 116 -4.89 11.19 -6.51
N LEU A 117 -4.87 12.30 -5.76
CA LEU A 117 -6.03 12.70 -4.96
C LEU A 117 -7.26 12.96 -5.83
N LEU A 118 -7.05 13.56 -7.01
CA LEU A 118 -8.11 13.89 -7.95
C LEU A 118 -8.53 12.70 -8.82
N ASP A 119 -7.62 11.80 -9.20
CA ASP A 119 -7.94 10.64 -10.04
C ASP A 119 -8.59 9.48 -9.26
N TRP A 120 -8.16 9.25 -8.01
CA TRP A 120 -8.63 8.08 -7.22
C TRP A 120 -9.89 8.33 -6.41
N ALA A 121 -10.25 9.59 -6.21
CA ALA A 121 -11.50 9.94 -5.57
C ALA A 121 -12.66 9.71 -6.54
N ASP A 122 -13.75 9.13 -6.02
CA ASP A 122 -15.00 8.99 -6.78
C ASP A 122 -15.70 10.37 -6.84
N ALA A 123 -16.71 10.60 -5.99
CA ALA A 123 -17.43 11.88 -5.95
C ALA A 123 -16.93 12.86 -4.87
N TYR A 124 -15.75 12.63 -4.25
CA TYR A 124 -15.28 13.51 -3.18
C TYR A 124 -14.84 14.87 -3.76
N PRO A 125 -15.47 15.98 -3.36
CA PRO A 125 -15.19 17.29 -3.95
C PRO A 125 -13.98 17.91 -3.26
N TRP A 126 -12.78 17.41 -3.57
CA TRP A 126 -11.53 17.96 -3.05
C TRP A 126 -11.46 19.47 -3.26
N THR A 127 -11.32 20.21 -2.17
CA THR A 127 -10.98 21.63 -2.22
C THR A 127 -9.47 21.80 -2.38
N MET A 128 -9.05 22.91 -2.99
CA MET A 128 -7.63 23.20 -3.13
C MET A 128 -6.94 23.35 -1.78
N ASP A 129 -7.65 23.85 -0.76
CA ASP A 129 -7.13 23.95 0.61
C ASP A 129 -6.86 22.56 1.20
N GLU A 130 -7.73 21.58 0.98
CA GLU A 130 -7.50 20.20 1.42
C GLU A 130 -6.32 19.56 0.71
N VAL A 131 -6.22 19.71 -0.62
CA VAL A 131 -5.11 19.15 -1.41
C VAL A 131 -3.77 19.75 -0.96
N ILE A 132 -3.73 21.06 -0.74
CA ILE A 132 -2.54 21.76 -0.20
C ILE A 132 -2.24 21.27 1.21
N THR A 133 -3.25 21.17 2.08
CA THR A 133 -3.07 20.72 3.47
C THR A 133 -2.53 19.29 3.53
N TRP A 134 -3.13 18.36 2.78
CA TRP A 134 -2.67 16.98 2.70
C TRP A 134 -1.25 16.87 2.18
N THR A 135 -0.92 17.60 1.12
CA THR A 135 0.43 17.59 0.54
C THR A 135 1.44 18.17 1.53
N THR A 136 1.16 19.33 2.11
CA THR A 136 2.14 20.06 2.92
C THR A 136 2.35 19.42 4.30
N VAL A 137 1.27 19.12 5.01
CA VAL A 137 1.31 18.60 6.38
C VAL A 137 1.81 17.17 6.43
N LEU A 138 1.33 16.33 5.51
CA LEU A 138 1.62 14.89 5.57
C LEU A 138 2.87 14.49 4.79
N HIS A 139 3.25 15.22 3.74
CA HIS A 139 4.32 14.76 2.83
C HIS A 139 5.47 15.76 2.71
N TYR A 140 5.20 17.07 2.64
CA TYR A 140 6.25 18.05 2.42
C TYR A 140 7.09 18.33 3.68
N PHE A 141 6.45 18.70 4.80
CA PHE A 141 7.19 19.13 6.00
C PHE A 141 7.94 18.00 6.72
N LEU A 142 7.60 16.73 6.47
CA LEU A 142 8.28 15.59 7.07
C LEU A 142 9.66 15.29 6.44
N GLY A 143 10.00 15.95 5.33
CA GLY A 143 11.31 15.81 4.68
C GLY A 143 11.27 14.96 3.40
N PRO A 144 12.43 14.78 2.72
CA PRO A 144 12.54 13.92 1.55
C PRO A 144 12.18 12.49 1.95
N VAL A 145 11.08 12.04 1.36
CA VAL A 145 10.18 11.02 1.87
C VAL A 145 10.80 9.62 1.97
N THR A 146 10.52 8.91 3.07
CA THR A 146 10.79 7.48 3.27
C THR A 146 9.67 6.56 2.78
N ASP A 147 8.46 7.10 2.61
CA ASP A 147 7.27 6.34 2.21
C ASP A 147 7.38 5.74 0.80
N PHE A 148 8.02 6.43 -0.15
CA PHE A 148 8.26 5.92 -1.51
C PHE A 148 9.10 4.63 -1.50
N VAL A 149 9.95 4.43 -0.48
CA VAL A 149 10.75 3.22 -0.31
C VAL A 149 9.87 1.98 -0.09
N MET A 150 8.66 2.14 0.44
CA MET A 150 7.72 1.01 0.58
C MET A 150 7.42 0.34 -0.77
N TYR A 151 7.28 1.13 -1.85
CA TYR A 151 7.04 0.60 -3.20
C TYR A 151 8.23 -0.20 -3.74
N ARG A 152 9.47 0.21 -3.42
CA ARG A 152 10.67 -0.54 -3.84
C ARG A 152 10.67 -1.93 -3.24
N GLU A 153 10.24 -2.01 -2.01
CA GLU A 153 10.33 -3.22 -1.23
C GLU A 153 9.18 -4.19 -1.47
N ASP A 154 8.03 -3.67 -1.87
CA ASP A 154 6.91 -4.46 -2.38
C ASP A 154 7.19 -5.05 -3.76
N LEU A 155 7.90 -4.31 -4.63
CA LEU A 155 8.40 -4.86 -5.89
C LEU A 155 9.18 -6.17 -5.68
N LEU A 156 9.96 -6.27 -4.60
CA LEU A 156 10.69 -7.49 -4.26
C LEU A 156 9.77 -8.66 -3.92
N VAL A 157 8.57 -8.41 -3.39
CA VAL A 157 7.58 -9.45 -3.05
C VAL A 157 6.82 -9.89 -4.31
N PHE A 158 6.40 -8.97 -5.16
CA PHE A 158 5.68 -9.28 -6.41
C PHE A 158 6.57 -9.92 -7.48
N VAL A 159 7.83 -9.49 -7.63
CA VAL A 159 8.74 -10.01 -8.67
C VAL A 159 9.35 -11.37 -8.27
N SER A 160 9.54 -11.63 -6.98
CA SER A 160 10.19 -12.88 -6.56
C SER A 160 9.21 -14.06 -6.42
N GLY A 161 7.91 -13.82 -6.24
CA GLY A 161 6.95 -14.89 -5.88
C GLY A 161 7.36 -15.65 -4.61
N GLN A 162 8.36 -15.17 -3.87
CA GLN A 162 8.92 -15.84 -2.71
C GLN A 162 8.35 -15.20 -1.46
N THR A 163 7.60 -15.99 -0.69
CA THR A 163 7.52 -15.80 0.75
C THR A 163 8.95 -15.67 1.29
N PRO A 164 9.24 -14.67 2.14
CA PRO A 164 10.57 -14.55 2.73
C PRO A 164 10.93 -15.86 3.44
N PRO A 165 12.18 -16.34 3.36
CA PRO A 165 12.60 -17.47 4.16
C PRO A 165 12.33 -17.13 5.62
N GLY A 166 11.58 -18.00 6.30
CA GLY A 166 11.33 -17.88 7.73
C GLY A 166 12.65 -17.66 8.44
N GLY A 167 12.66 -16.70 9.37
CA GLY A 167 13.85 -16.38 10.17
C GLY A 167 14.51 -17.67 10.64
N SER A 168 15.76 -17.87 10.25
CA SER A 168 16.56 -18.99 10.67
C SER A 168 16.53 -19.06 12.20
N GLN A 169 16.06 -20.18 12.74
CA GLN A 169 16.23 -20.55 14.14
C GLN A 169 17.68 -20.94 14.48
N ASP A 170 18.65 -20.63 13.62
CA ASP A 170 20.06 -20.94 13.88
C ASP A 170 20.82 -19.70 14.33
N ALA A 171 20.53 -19.30 15.57
CA ALA A 171 21.41 -18.49 16.41
C ALA A 171 21.15 -18.77 17.89
N MET A 172 21.33 -20.03 18.32
CA MET A 172 22.16 -20.44 19.47
C MET A 172 22.24 -21.96 19.58
#